data_AF-B2IGD5-F1
#
_entry.id   AF-B2IGD5-F1
#
_cell.length_a   1.000
_cell.length_b   1.000
_cell.length_c   1.000
_cell.angle_alpha   90.00
_cell.angle_beta   90.00
_cell.angle_gamma   90.00
#
_symmetry.space_group_name_H-M   'P 1'
#
loop_
_entity.id
_entity.type
_entity.pdbx_description
1 polymer ?
#
loop_
_entity_poly.entity_id
_entity_poly.type
_entity_poly.pdbx_seq_one_letter_code
_entity_poly.pdbx_strand_id
1 'polypeptide(L)'
;MQKVRLASTAGALLLALGLGACNQTTAANQPQVVAAAVPTGTAPRPDLPPQAACTKDYDHYQDILKADVTTGNVDQKVYEQIQGELSKASSACAAGRDGEALALIRASKSRHGYHA
;
A
#
# COMPACT_ATOMS: atom_id res chain seq x y z
N MET A 1 -43.46 31.04 35.47
CA MET A 1 -43.92 31.72 34.25
C MET A 1 -43.03 31.30 33.08
N GLN A 2 -43.29 30.16 32.42
CA GLN A 2 -42.68 29.82 31.13
C GLN A 2 -43.75 29.12 30.31
N LYS A 3 -44.26 29.80 29.27
CA LYS A 3 -45.38 29.34 28.44
C LYS A 3 -44.90 28.28 27.46
N VAL A 4 -45.47 27.09 27.62
CA VAL A 4 -45.40 25.96 26.69
C VAL A 4 -46.02 26.35 25.35
N ARG A 5 -45.31 26.13 24.24
CA ARG A 5 -45.92 26.10 22.90
C ARG A 5 -45.81 24.69 22.35
N LEU A 6 -46.87 23.91 22.59
CA LEU A 6 -47.22 22.76 21.76
C LEU A 6 -47.81 23.30 20.45
N ALA A 7 -47.21 22.93 19.33
CA ALA A 7 -47.89 22.93 18.04
C ALA A 7 -47.64 21.56 17.41
N SER A 8 -48.57 20.65 17.69
CA SER A 8 -48.70 19.36 17.04
C SER A 8 -49.23 19.56 15.62
N THR A 9 -48.50 19.10 14.61
CA THR A 9 -49.10 18.61 13.37
C THR A 9 -48.75 17.14 13.24
N ALA A 10 -49.77 16.33 13.44
CA ALA A 10 -49.77 14.89 13.30
C ALA A 10 -49.80 14.46 11.83
N GLY A 11 -49.31 13.24 11.58
CA GLY A 11 -49.57 12.46 10.37
C GLY A 11 -48.51 12.66 9.28
N ALA A 12 -47.88 11.65 8.70
CA ALA A 12 -48.24 10.24 8.65
C ALA A 12 -46.98 9.39 8.45
N LEU A 13 -47.04 8.17 9.00
CA LEU A 13 -46.30 6.99 8.57
C LEU A 13 -46.07 6.98 7.05
N LEU A 14 -44.89 6.55 6.61
CA LEU A 14 -44.77 5.46 5.65
C LEU A 14 -43.34 4.88 5.67
N LEU A 15 -43.23 3.68 6.23
CA LEU A 15 -42.17 2.73 5.95
C LEU A 15 -42.13 2.45 4.44
N ALA A 16 -40.96 2.39 3.82
CA ALA A 16 -40.64 1.38 2.78
C ALA A 16 -39.23 1.55 2.19
N LEU A 17 -38.40 0.54 2.47
CA LEU A 17 -37.67 -0.24 1.45
C LEU A 17 -36.61 0.50 0.63
N GLY A 18 -35.37 0.45 1.11
CA GLY A 18 -34.19 0.80 0.33
C GLY A 18 -32.91 0.10 0.80
N LEU A 19 -32.99 -1.13 1.33
CA LEU A 19 -31.80 -1.97 1.46
C LEU A 19 -31.57 -2.64 0.11
N GLY A 20 -30.74 -1.99 -0.71
CA GLY A 20 -30.27 -2.52 -1.98
C GLY A 20 -29.62 -3.90 -1.77
N ALA A 21 -30.09 -4.86 -2.55
CA ALA A 21 -29.47 -6.17 -2.68
C ALA A 21 -28.07 -6.01 -3.29
N CYS A 22 -27.02 -6.27 -2.51
CA CYS A 22 -25.72 -6.55 -3.09
C CYS A 22 -25.74 -7.95 -3.68
N ASN A 23 -25.74 -7.96 -5.02
CA ASN A 23 -25.73 -9.13 -5.87
C ASN A 23 -24.47 -9.98 -5.62
N GLN A 24 -24.71 -11.19 -5.14
CA GLN A 24 -23.91 -12.38 -5.20
C GLN A 24 -23.15 -12.52 -6.53
N THR A 25 -21.83 -12.39 -6.47
CA THR A 25 -20.93 -12.93 -7.48
C THR A 25 -20.14 -14.06 -6.84
N THR A 26 -20.68 -15.29 -6.95
CA THR A 26 -19.88 -16.50 -6.83
C THR A 26 -18.97 -16.54 -8.07
N ALA A 27 -17.80 -15.92 -7.98
CA ALA A 27 -16.74 -16.13 -8.94
C ALA A 27 -16.10 -17.50 -8.65
N ALA A 28 -16.71 -18.56 -9.18
CA ALA A 28 -16.00 -19.81 -9.41
C ALA A 28 -15.04 -19.61 -10.58
N ASN A 29 -13.92 -18.94 -10.29
CA ASN A 29 -12.74 -18.97 -11.14
C ASN A 29 -11.54 -19.01 -10.20
N GLN A 30 -11.23 -20.21 -9.70
CA GLN A 30 -10.03 -20.38 -8.89
C GLN A 30 -8.82 -20.13 -9.78
N PRO A 31 -7.93 -19.20 -9.43
CA PRO A 31 -6.69 -19.02 -10.16
C PRO A 31 -5.90 -20.31 -10.11
N GLN A 32 -5.59 -20.90 -11.26
CA GLN A 32 -4.52 -21.88 -11.36
C GLN A 32 -3.24 -21.27 -10.77
N VAL A 33 -2.73 -21.89 -9.71
CA VAL A 33 -1.47 -21.52 -9.07
C VAL A 33 -0.37 -21.88 -10.06
N VAL A 34 -0.03 -20.95 -10.94
CA VAL A 34 1.19 -21.04 -11.74
C VAL A 34 2.36 -20.89 -10.78
N ALA A 35 3.26 -21.88 -10.75
CA ALA A 35 4.49 -21.78 -10.00
C ALA A 35 5.23 -20.51 -10.48
N ALA A 36 5.39 -19.53 -9.57
CA ALA A 36 6.07 -18.30 -9.87
C ALA A 36 7.50 -18.61 -10.33
N ALA A 37 7.87 -18.11 -11.51
CA ALA A 37 9.25 -18.15 -11.95
C ALA A 37 10.10 -17.36 -10.94
N VAL A 38 11.17 -17.97 -10.43
CA VAL A 38 12.10 -17.30 -9.50
C VAL A 38 12.73 -16.12 -10.25
N PRO A 39 12.56 -14.88 -9.77
CA PRO A 39 13.10 -13.74 -10.50
C PRO A 39 14.63 -13.73 -10.42
N THR A 40 15.28 -13.79 -11.58
CA THR A 40 16.74 -13.83 -11.72
C THR A 40 17.40 -12.44 -11.78
N GLY A 41 16.65 -11.36 -11.58
CA GLY A 41 17.14 -9.99 -11.66
C GLY A 41 16.99 -9.21 -10.36
N THR A 42 17.82 -9.48 -9.35
CA THR A 42 17.98 -8.52 -8.24
C THR A 42 18.95 -7.43 -8.70
N ALA A 43 18.49 -6.18 -8.83
CA ALA A 43 19.37 -5.05 -9.07
C ALA A 43 20.45 -4.98 -7.96
N PRO A 44 21.72 -4.66 -8.28
CA PRO A 44 22.74 -4.48 -7.28
C PRO A 44 22.33 -3.42 -6.26
N ARG A 45 22.53 -3.72 -4.97
CA ARG A 45 22.29 -2.76 -3.90
C ARG A 45 23.21 -1.55 -4.09
N PRO A 46 22.68 -0.31 -4.03
CA PRO A 46 23.49 0.90 -4.05
C PRO A 46 24.42 1.00 -2.84
N ASP A 47 25.59 1.62 -3.01
CA ASP A 47 26.49 1.94 -1.90
C ASP A 47 25.91 3.12 -1.12
N LEU A 48 25.42 2.84 0.09
CA LEU A 48 24.78 3.81 0.98
C LEU A 48 25.63 4.00 2.24
N PRO A 49 25.73 5.22 2.79
CA PRO A 49 26.50 5.45 4.01
C PRO A 49 25.96 4.57 5.15
N PRO A 50 26.79 3.75 5.81
CA PRO A 50 26.30 2.75 6.77
C PRO A 50 25.61 3.36 7.99
N GLN A 51 25.96 4.60 8.33
CA GLN A 51 25.42 5.32 9.49
C GLN A 51 24.27 6.28 9.14
N ALA A 52 23.88 6.39 7.86
CA ALA A 52 22.78 7.28 7.46
C ALA A 52 21.43 6.71 7.95
N ALA A 53 20.53 7.60 8.36
CA ALA A 53 19.24 7.19 8.92
C ALA A 53 18.36 6.48 7.88
N CYS A 54 18.53 6.81 6.59
CA CYS A 54 17.82 6.19 5.47
C CYS A 54 18.29 4.78 5.14
N THR A 55 19.54 4.41 5.42
CA THR A 55 20.13 3.12 5.01
C THR A 55 19.36 1.95 5.60
N LYS A 56 19.07 1.98 6.91
CA LYS A 56 18.32 0.90 7.56
C LYS A 56 16.92 0.70 6.99
N ASP A 57 16.19 1.80 6.72
CA ASP A 57 14.81 1.69 6.21
C ASP A 57 14.77 1.23 4.74
N TYR A 58 15.75 1.66 3.94
CA TYR A 58 15.95 1.20 2.57
C TYR A 58 16.18 -0.31 2.54
N ASP A 59 17.10 -0.79 3.37
CA ASP A 59 17.51 -2.20 3.42
C ASP A 59 16.37 -3.10 3.86
N HIS A 60 15.69 -2.70 4.93
CA HIS A 60 14.56 -3.45 5.45
C HIS A 60 13.45 -3.57 4.41
N TYR A 61 13.17 -2.49 3.66
CA TYR A 61 12.17 -2.54 2.60
C TYR A 61 12.63 -3.43 1.43
N GLN A 62 13.90 -3.37 1.05
CA GLN A 62 14.47 -4.26 0.03
C GLN A 62 14.35 -5.74 0.41
N ASP A 63 14.60 -6.09 1.67
CA ASP A 63 14.49 -7.47 2.16
C ASP A 63 13.04 -7.99 2.07
N ILE A 64 12.07 -7.17 2.45
CA ILE A 64 10.64 -7.49 2.30
C ILE A 64 10.28 -7.69 0.83
N LEU A 65 10.63 -6.74 -0.04
CA LEU A 65 10.31 -6.80 -1.47
C LEU A 65 10.91 -8.04 -2.13
N LYS A 66 12.15 -8.39 -1.76
CA LYS A 66 12.82 -9.59 -2.27
C LYS A 66 12.10 -10.86 -1.83
N ALA A 67 11.67 -10.94 -0.57
CA ALA A 67 10.89 -12.08 -0.09
C ALA A 67 9.55 -12.18 -0.82
N ASP A 68 8.85 -11.06 -1.00
CA ASP A 68 7.53 -11.04 -1.62
C ASP A 68 7.56 -11.36 -3.11
N VAL A 69 8.55 -10.86 -3.85
CA VAL A 69 8.70 -11.24 -5.26
C VAL A 69 9.16 -12.70 -5.42
N THR A 70 9.98 -13.20 -4.50
CA THR A 70 10.43 -14.61 -4.52
C THR A 70 9.29 -15.58 -4.21
N THR A 71 8.40 -15.20 -3.30
CA THR A 71 7.24 -16.03 -2.90
C THR A 71 6.02 -15.86 -3.79
N GLY A 72 6.06 -14.90 -4.73
CA GLY A 72 4.95 -14.59 -5.63
C GLY A 72 3.85 -13.72 -5.02
N ASN A 73 4.07 -13.13 -3.85
CA ASN A 73 3.17 -12.13 -3.26
C ASN A 73 3.19 -10.82 -4.05
N VAL A 74 4.30 -10.53 -4.73
CA VAL A 74 4.49 -9.37 -5.61
C VAL A 74 4.83 -9.85 -7.01
N ASP A 75 4.10 -9.32 -7.99
CA ASP A 75 4.43 -9.53 -9.40
C ASP A 75 5.76 -8.86 -9.76
N GLN A 76 6.54 -9.50 -10.65
CA GLN A 76 7.84 -9.00 -11.08
C GLN A 76 7.80 -7.56 -11.60
N LYS A 77 6.74 -7.18 -12.33
CA LYS A 77 6.59 -5.81 -12.85
C LYS A 77 6.37 -4.79 -11.73
N VAL A 78 5.64 -5.17 -10.68
CA VAL A 78 5.42 -4.31 -9.51
C VAL A 78 6.73 -4.15 -8.73
N TYR A 79 7.48 -5.25 -8.55
CA TYR A 79 8.81 -5.20 -7.96
C TYR A 79 9.73 -4.23 -8.73
N GLU A 80 9.81 -4.34 -10.05
CA GLU A 80 10.61 -3.44 -10.89
C GLU A 80 10.19 -1.97 -10.80
N GLN A 81 8.87 -1.71 -10.76
CA GLN A 81 8.36 -0.37 -10.53
C GLN A 81 8.84 0.19 -9.18
N ILE A 82 8.77 -0.62 -8.11
CA ILE A 82 9.24 -0.22 -6.77
C ILE A 82 10.75 0.03 -6.79
N GLN A 83 11.56 -0.81 -7.45
CA GLN A 83 13.01 -0.58 -7.59
C GLN A 83 13.30 0.76 -8.28
N GLY A 84 12.52 1.12 -9.30
CA GLY A 84 12.63 2.43 -9.96
C GLY A 84 12.34 3.59 -9.01
N GLU A 85 11.34 3.47 -8.15
CA GLU A 85 11.03 4.46 -7.11
C GLU A 85 12.15 4.55 -6.06
N LEU A 86 12.69 3.41 -5.64
CA LEU A 86 13.77 3.31 -4.66
C LEU A 86 15.11 3.82 -5.18
N SER A 87 15.34 3.85 -6.50
CA SER A 87 16.54 4.47 -7.07
C SER A 87 16.66 5.96 -6.74
N LYS A 88 15.52 6.67 -6.65
CA LYS A 88 15.50 8.08 -6.26
C LYS A 88 15.81 8.23 -4.77
N ALA A 89 15.25 7.34 -3.95
CA ALA A 89 15.49 7.32 -2.52
C ALA A 89 16.96 7.02 -2.18
N SER A 90 17.57 6.04 -2.85
CA SER A 90 18.98 5.69 -2.64
C SER A 90 19.90 6.82 -3.10
N SER A 91 19.60 7.49 -4.21
CA SER A 91 20.35 8.67 -4.66
C SER A 91 20.29 9.82 -3.64
N ALA A 92 19.12 10.11 -3.08
CA ALA A 92 18.99 11.10 -2.01
C ALA A 92 19.76 10.69 -0.74
N CYS A 93 19.68 9.41 -0.36
CA CYS A 93 20.36 8.85 0.80
C CYS A 93 21.89 8.92 0.66
N ALA A 94 22.42 8.51 -0.49
CA ALA A 94 23.85 8.60 -0.81
C ALA A 94 24.37 10.04 -0.79
N ALA A 95 23.51 11.01 -1.11
CA ALA A 95 23.83 12.44 -1.05
C ALA A 95 23.67 13.06 0.36
N GLY A 96 23.41 12.26 1.40
CA GLY A 96 23.22 12.73 2.78
C GLY A 96 21.88 13.43 3.02
N ARG A 97 20.91 13.29 2.11
CA ARG A 97 19.56 13.87 2.24
C ARG A 97 18.59 12.87 2.86
N ASP A 98 18.87 12.46 4.09
CA ASP A 98 18.15 11.38 4.78
C ASP A 98 16.64 11.61 4.87
N GLY A 99 16.21 12.84 5.18
CA GLY A 99 14.79 13.18 5.28
C GLY A 99 14.03 13.01 3.96
N GLU A 100 14.64 13.40 2.84
CA GLU A 100 14.08 13.22 1.50
C GLU A 100 14.01 11.74 1.13
N ALA A 101 15.11 11.00 1.37
CA ALA A 101 15.16 9.57 1.11
C ALA A 101 14.07 8.81 1.88
N LEU A 102 13.92 9.09 3.18
CA LEU A 102 12.89 8.48 4.02
C LEU A 102 11.47 8.85 3.57
N ALA A 103 11.25 10.08 3.10
CA ALA A 103 9.96 10.48 2.53
C ALA A 103 9.64 9.71 1.24
N LEU A 104 10.63 9.53 0.37
CA LEU A 104 10.51 8.76 -0.88
C LEU A 104 10.22 7.28 -0.59
N ILE A 105 10.90 6.68 0.39
CA ILE A 105 10.65 5.28 0.81
C ILE A 105 9.22 5.13 1.33
N ARG A 106 8.77 6.00 2.24
CA ARG A 106 7.40 5.97 2.77
C ARG A 106 6.35 6.16 1.67
N ALA A 107 6.60 7.07 0.73
CA ALA A 107 5.70 7.28 -0.39
C ALA A 107 5.60 6.03 -1.29
N SER A 108 6.73 5.33 -1.53
CA SER A 108 6.72 4.04 -2.23
C SER A 108 5.91 3.00 -1.46
N LYS A 109 6.26 2.78 -0.19
CA LYS A 109 5.55 1.85 0.71
C LYS A 109 4.03 2.07 0.67
N SER A 110 3.58 3.32 0.82
CA SER A 110 2.16 3.69 0.77
C SER A 110 1.47 3.44 -0.57
N ARG A 111 2.16 3.58 -1.71
CA ARG A 111 1.58 3.30 -3.03
C ARG A 111 1.33 1.81 -3.26
N HIS A 112 2.11 0.96 -2.59
CA HIS A 112 2.12 -0.48 -2.81
C HIS A 112 1.57 -1.28 -1.62
N GLY A 113 0.94 -0.61 -0.66
CA GLY A 113 0.25 -1.25 0.47
C GLY A 113 1.16 -1.72 1.61
N TYR A 114 2.45 -1.35 1.59
CA TYR A 114 3.35 -1.59 2.71
C TYR A 114 3.13 -0.49 3.75
N HIS A 115 2.52 -0.84 4.87
CA HIS A 115 2.35 0.06 6.01
C HIS A 115 3.10 -0.53 7.20
N ALA A 116 4.04 0.23 7.76
CA ALA A 116 4.80 -0.12 8.95
C ALA A 116 4.98 1.13 9.82
#